data_AF-A0A936DII9-F1
#
_entry.id   AF-A0A936DII9-F1
#
_cell.length_a   1.000
_cell.length_b   1.000
_cell.length_c   1.000
_cell.angle_alpha   90.00
_cell.angle_beta   90.00
_cell.angle_gamma   90.00
#
_symmetry.space_group_name_H-M   'P 1'
#
loop_
_entity.id
_entity.type
_entity.pdbx_description
1 polymer ?
#
loop_
_entity_poly.entity_id
_entity_poly.type
_entity_poly.pdbx_seq_one_letter_code
_entity_poly.pdbx_strand_id
1 'polypeptide(L)'
;MLVTAVGAIATGCLVELEHRIACGDGYIDRAAGEECEPDDLASVAGACALIGLPTGIAKCGDSCEIIADVETCTQGVPPRCGDGSIDVSLGETCDGDSDVLCPGDTLQLVPCLACRLRVDACPPYCGDGSVGPGEECDDGDAVLRHDCRTEVHSPHQGLQFGSGNASCRNCLWDTSECSFCGNGTREGDEKLVETDPEIYAMHEACDGEQFELNSLSTGQCAEGMRLNLVCTASCEAEPRQGEPPCCLISGAVCDPDDGGRPCCTRDDPGGRGPACEVDPSGVQPPICR
;
A
#
# COMPACT_ATOMS: atom_id res chain seq x y z
N MET A 1 112.10 -9.49 -32.06
CA MET A 1 112.03 -8.28 -31.21
C MET A 1 110.63 -7.72 -31.40
N LEU A 2 109.85 -7.74 -30.31
CA LEU A 2 108.46 -7.27 -30.12
C LEU A 2 107.45 -7.49 -31.27
N VAL A 3 106.64 -8.53 -31.13
CA VAL A 3 105.30 -8.59 -31.72
C VAL A 3 104.39 -7.78 -30.80
N THR A 4 103.95 -6.61 -31.26
CA THR A 4 102.90 -5.82 -30.61
C THR A 4 101.57 -6.52 -30.81
N ALA A 5 101.09 -7.20 -29.77
CA ALA A 5 99.72 -7.69 -29.70
C ALA A 5 98.78 -6.50 -29.50
N VAL A 6 98.03 -6.15 -30.53
CA VAL A 6 96.87 -5.25 -30.41
C VAL A 6 95.79 -6.06 -29.70
N GLY A 7 95.68 -5.88 -28.39
CA GLY A 7 94.58 -6.41 -27.60
C GLY A 7 93.29 -5.71 -28.01
N ALA A 8 92.41 -6.43 -28.70
CA ALA A 8 91.04 -6.00 -28.90
C ALA A 8 90.36 -6.01 -27.51
N ILE A 9 90.11 -4.82 -26.97
CA ILE A 9 89.17 -4.66 -25.85
C ILE A 9 87.81 -4.96 -26.45
N ALA A 10 87.31 -6.17 -26.25
CA ALA A 10 85.89 -6.42 -26.35
C ALA A 10 85.26 -5.55 -25.25
N THR A 11 84.76 -4.38 -25.65
CA THR A 11 83.78 -3.65 -24.87
C THR A 11 82.57 -4.57 -24.78
N GLY A 12 82.54 -5.41 -23.75
CA GLY A 12 81.32 -6.06 -23.34
C GLY A 12 80.31 -4.95 -23.13
N CYS A 13 79.20 -4.98 -23.87
CA CYS A 13 78.03 -4.21 -23.52
C CYS A 13 77.61 -4.67 -22.13
N LEU A 14 78.03 -3.94 -21.10
CA LEU A 14 77.33 -3.94 -19.83
C LEU A 14 76.00 -3.27 -20.15
N VAL A 15 74.98 -4.07 -20.45
CA VAL A 15 73.60 -3.62 -20.39
C VAL A 15 73.35 -3.41 -18.89
N GLU A 16 73.48 -2.17 -18.43
CA GLU A 16 72.83 -1.79 -17.18
C GLU A 16 71.34 -1.99 -17.43
N LEU A 17 70.81 -3.11 -16.95
CA LEU A 17 69.37 -3.30 -16.84
C LEU A 17 68.89 -2.17 -15.93
N GLU A 18 68.28 -1.14 -16.51
CA GLU A 18 67.61 -0.11 -15.74
C GLU A 18 66.59 -0.82 -14.86
N HIS A 19 66.85 -0.91 -13.56
CA HIS A 19 65.95 -1.46 -12.55
C HIS A 19 64.78 -0.49 -12.29
N ARG A 20 64.20 0.07 -13.35
CA ARG A 20 62.99 0.87 -13.27
C ARG A 20 61.81 -0.09 -13.20
N ILE A 21 60.84 0.23 -12.35
CA ILE A 21 59.55 -0.44 -12.28
C ILE A 21 58.94 -0.46 -13.69
N ALA A 22 58.67 -1.66 -14.20
CA ALA A 22 58.14 -1.95 -15.53
C ALA A 22 56.79 -2.66 -15.41
N CYS A 23 55.89 -2.05 -14.63
CA CYS A 23 54.61 -2.64 -14.28
C CYS A 23 53.77 -3.01 -15.52
N GLY A 24 53.26 -4.24 -15.56
CA GLY A 24 52.46 -4.75 -16.69
C GLY A 24 53.28 -5.37 -17.81
N ASP A 25 54.56 -5.69 -17.56
CA ASP A 25 55.42 -6.38 -18.53
C ASP A 25 55.31 -7.91 -18.46
N GLY A 26 54.51 -8.43 -17.51
CA GLY A 26 54.27 -9.85 -17.30
C GLY A 26 55.25 -10.51 -16.35
N TYR A 27 56.11 -9.74 -15.68
CA TYR A 27 57.05 -10.22 -14.66
C TYR A 27 56.90 -9.40 -13.37
N ILE A 28 57.37 -9.96 -12.25
CA ILE A 28 57.39 -9.26 -10.96
C ILE A 28 58.84 -8.98 -10.59
N ASP A 29 59.29 -7.76 -10.84
CA ASP A 29 60.64 -7.29 -10.58
C ASP A 29 60.82 -6.73 -9.16
N ARG A 30 60.96 -7.65 -8.20
CA ARG A 30 61.16 -7.29 -6.77
C ARG A 30 62.39 -6.40 -6.53
N ALA A 31 63.40 -6.49 -7.38
CA ALA A 31 64.61 -5.66 -7.28
C ALA A 31 64.35 -4.20 -7.72
N ALA A 32 63.33 -3.97 -8.55
CA ALA A 32 62.85 -2.64 -8.94
C ALA A 32 61.77 -2.09 -7.99
N GLY A 33 61.21 -2.93 -7.12
CA GLY A 33 60.23 -2.54 -6.09
C GLY A 33 58.80 -2.99 -6.37
N GLU A 34 58.59 -3.91 -7.31
CA GLU A 34 57.26 -4.44 -7.64
C GLU A 34 56.80 -5.49 -6.62
N GLU A 35 55.52 -5.39 -6.23
CA GLU A 35 54.87 -6.32 -5.30
C GLU A 35 53.93 -7.29 -6.02
N CYS A 36 53.37 -6.89 -7.16
CA CYS A 36 52.41 -7.64 -7.97
C CYS A 36 52.59 -7.36 -9.46
N GLU A 37 51.87 -8.10 -10.30
CA GLU A 37 51.78 -7.90 -11.74
C GLU A 37 50.29 -7.85 -12.15
N PRO A 38 49.81 -6.81 -12.86
CA PRO A 38 48.41 -6.65 -13.24
C PRO A 38 47.76 -7.85 -13.93
N ASP A 39 48.49 -8.56 -14.79
CA ASP A 39 47.97 -9.73 -15.50
C ASP A 39 48.08 -11.04 -14.71
N ASP A 40 48.73 -11.03 -13.54
CA ASP A 40 48.86 -12.18 -12.65
C ASP A 40 47.97 -12.05 -11.40
N LEU A 41 46.74 -12.56 -11.48
CA LEU A 41 45.81 -12.60 -10.34
C LEU A 41 46.34 -13.41 -9.14
N ALA A 42 47.30 -14.31 -9.34
CA ALA A 42 47.91 -15.04 -8.23
C ALA A 42 48.85 -14.14 -7.41
N SER A 43 49.40 -13.08 -8.02
CA SER A 43 50.31 -12.13 -7.35
C SER A 43 49.63 -11.31 -6.25
N VAL A 44 48.32 -11.11 -6.36
CA VAL A 44 47.47 -10.37 -5.39
C VAL A 44 46.61 -11.28 -4.52
N ALA A 45 46.67 -12.60 -4.73
CA ALA A 45 45.85 -13.56 -4.02
C ALA A 45 46.17 -13.58 -2.52
N GLY A 46 45.13 -13.48 -1.69
CA GLY A 46 45.27 -13.52 -0.23
C GLY A 46 45.69 -12.19 0.42
N ALA A 47 45.97 -11.14 -0.35
CA ALA A 47 46.26 -9.82 0.20
C ALA A 47 45.08 -9.27 1.02
N CYS A 48 43.84 -9.55 0.61
CA CYS A 48 42.63 -9.19 1.35
C CYS A 48 42.56 -9.83 2.75
N ALA A 49 43.12 -11.04 2.93
CA ALA A 49 43.11 -11.70 4.23
C ALA A 49 43.97 -10.96 5.28
N LEU A 50 44.98 -10.19 4.83
CA LEU A 50 45.84 -9.39 5.71
C LEU A 50 45.10 -8.20 6.33
N ILE A 51 44.01 -7.75 5.71
CA ILE A 51 43.14 -6.68 6.25
C ILE A 51 41.86 -7.22 6.90
N GLY A 52 41.80 -8.52 7.17
CA GLY A 52 40.66 -9.16 7.84
C GLY A 52 39.52 -9.59 6.90
N LEU A 53 39.73 -9.51 5.58
CA LEU A 53 38.74 -9.98 4.59
C LEU A 53 39.18 -11.36 4.03
N PRO A 54 38.63 -12.48 4.55
CA PRO A 54 39.09 -13.83 4.21
C PRO A 54 38.77 -14.23 2.77
N THR A 55 37.88 -13.49 2.11
CA THR A 55 37.50 -13.66 0.70
C THR A 55 37.60 -12.34 -0.04
N GLY A 56 37.93 -12.38 -1.33
CA GLY A 56 38.17 -11.19 -2.15
C GLY A 56 39.47 -11.31 -2.93
N ILE A 57 39.62 -10.49 -3.96
CA ILE A 57 40.86 -10.39 -4.76
C ILE A 57 41.28 -8.92 -4.72
N ALA A 58 42.49 -8.65 -4.20
CA ALA A 58 43.06 -7.32 -4.21
C ALA A 58 43.43 -6.90 -5.63
N LYS A 59 43.69 -5.62 -5.85
CA LYS A 59 44.08 -5.10 -7.16
C LYS A 59 45.57 -4.81 -7.18
N CYS A 60 46.22 -5.04 -8.32
CA CYS A 60 47.55 -4.50 -8.56
C CYS A 60 47.43 -3.07 -9.12
N GLY A 61 48.09 -2.11 -8.48
CA GLY A 61 48.10 -0.70 -8.89
C GLY A 61 48.94 -0.45 -10.14
N ASP A 62 48.84 0.76 -10.70
CA ASP A 62 49.58 1.16 -11.90
C ASP A 62 51.09 1.32 -11.64
N SER A 63 51.51 1.35 -10.36
CA SER A 63 52.90 1.31 -9.92
C SER A 63 53.31 -0.05 -9.33
N CYS A 64 52.54 -1.11 -9.60
CA CYS A 64 52.78 -2.48 -9.15
C CYS A 64 52.85 -2.67 -7.63
N GLU A 65 52.15 -1.82 -6.90
CA GLU A 65 51.83 -1.97 -5.49
C GLU A 65 50.54 -2.77 -5.30
N ILE A 66 50.46 -3.54 -4.21
CA ILE A 66 49.23 -4.25 -3.87
C ILE A 66 48.23 -3.27 -3.22
N ILE A 67 47.10 -3.05 -3.88
CA ILE A 67 45.98 -2.27 -3.36
C ILE A 67 44.96 -3.23 -2.74
N ALA A 68 45.07 -3.41 -1.42
CA ALA A 68 44.16 -4.22 -0.60
C ALA A 68 43.42 -3.33 0.40
N ASP A 69 42.45 -2.58 -0.09
CA ASP A 69 41.47 -1.84 0.73
C ASP A 69 40.11 -2.54 0.73
N VAL A 70 39.21 -2.05 1.59
CA VAL A 70 37.86 -2.62 1.72
C VAL A 70 37.11 -2.57 0.39
N GLU A 71 37.18 -1.47 -0.34
CA GLU A 71 36.45 -1.30 -1.61
C GLU A 71 36.90 -2.34 -2.63
N THR A 72 38.22 -2.49 -2.83
CA THR A 72 38.83 -3.39 -3.81
C THR A 72 38.59 -4.85 -3.45
N CYS A 73 38.78 -5.21 -2.18
CA CYS A 73 38.63 -6.59 -1.71
C CYS A 73 37.18 -7.06 -1.63
N THR A 74 36.22 -6.14 -1.59
CA THR A 74 34.79 -6.46 -1.53
C THR A 74 34.06 -6.31 -2.86
N GLN A 75 34.73 -5.83 -3.92
CA GLN A 75 34.17 -5.80 -5.27
C GLN A 75 33.71 -7.21 -5.69
N GLY A 76 32.40 -7.39 -5.85
CA GLY A 76 31.79 -8.65 -6.29
C GLY A 76 31.63 -9.72 -5.20
N VAL A 77 31.93 -9.41 -3.93
CA VAL A 77 31.62 -10.28 -2.78
C VAL A 77 30.22 -9.94 -2.27
N PRO A 78 29.27 -10.88 -2.22
CA PRO A 78 27.95 -10.61 -1.64
C PRO A 78 28.06 -10.36 -0.12
N PRO A 79 27.20 -9.49 0.44
CA PRO A 79 27.15 -9.24 1.89
C PRO A 79 26.91 -10.54 2.69
N ARG A 80 27.57 -10.66 3.85
CA ARG A 80 27.57 -11.87 4.70
C ARG A 80 26.70 -11.68 5.94
N CYS A 81 25.38 -11.79 5.75
CA CYS A 81 24.45 -11.85 6.88
C CYS A 81 24.76 -13.03 7.82
N GLY A 82 24.83 -12.78 9.12
CA GLY A 82 24.92 -13.80 10.17
C GLY A 82 26.33 -14.15 10.61
N ASP A 83 27.31 -13.27 10.38
CA ASP A 83 28.73 -13.54 10.64
C ASP A 83 29.30 -12.86 11.90
N GLY A 84 28.48 -12.09 12.60
CA GLY A 84 28.82 -11.35 13.81
C GLY A 84 29.19 -9.88 13.57
N SER A 85 29.15 -9.39 12.33
CA SER A 85 29.46 -8.02 11.92
C SER A 85 28.43 -7.42 10.96
N ILE A 86 28.12 -6.14 11.14
CA ILE A 86 27.37 -5.37 10.12
C ILE A 86 28.38 -4.78 9.11
N ASP A 87 28.46 -5.36 7.92
CA ASP A 87 29.34 -4.91 6.85
C ASP A 87 28.76 -3.69 6.12
N VAL A 88 28.77 -2.52 6.77
CA VAL A 88 28.19 -1.28 6.21
C VAL A 88 28.77 -0.89 4.84
N SER A 89 30.04 -1.22 4.58
CA SER A 89 30.71 -0.98 3.29
C SER A 89 30.19 -1.88 2.16
N LEU A 90 29.56 -3.01 2.49
CA LEU A 90 28.88 -3.92 1.56
C LEU A 90 27.37 -3.65 1.46
N GLY A 91 26.89 -2.58 2.12
CA GLY A 91 25.48 -2.16 2.07
C GLY A 91 24.57 -2.94 3.00
N GLU A 92 25.13 -3.61 4.01
CA GLU A 92 24.37 -4.24 5.09
C GLU A 92 23.83 -3.21 6.07
N THR A 93 22.63 -3.47 6.61
CA THR A 93 22.05 -2.71 7.72
C THR A 93 21.74 -3.57 8.95
N CYS A 94 22.00 -4.88 8.87
CA CYS A 94 21.84 -5.86 9.94
C CYS A 94 22.58 -7.16 9.58
N ASP A 95 22.88 -7.98 10.59
CA ASP A 95 23.76 -9.15 10.51
C ASP A 95 23.04 -10.47 10.86
N GLY A 96 21.82 -10.65 10.37
CA GLY A 96 21.09 -11.92 10.44
C GLY A 96 20.05 -11.96 11.56
N ASP A 97 20.45 -11.82 12.81
CA ASP A 97 19.51 -11.69 13.92
C ASP A 97 19.22 -10.21 14.20
N SER A 98 17.94 -9.92 14.40
CA SER A 98 17.37 -8.59 14.45
C SER A 98 17.80 -7.82 15.71
N ASP A 99 18.68 -6.81 15.59
CA ASP A 99 19.16 -5.99 16.73
C ASP A 99 18.23 -4.84 17.14
N VAL A 100 17.16 -4.61 16.38
CA VAL A 100 16.27 -3.45 16.53
C VAL A 100 14.85 -3.94 16.78
N LEU A 101 14.16 -3.35 17.75
CA LEU A 101 12.73 -3.60 17.99
C LEU A 101 11.87 -3.01 16.87
N CYS A 102 10.79 -3.69 16.52
CA CYS A 102 9.78 -3.08 15.66
C CYS A 102 9.25 -1.79 16.30
N PRO A 103 8.99 -0.73 15.51
CA PRO A 103 8.24 0.44 16.00
C PRO A 103 6.91 -0.02 16.62
N GLY A 104 6.45 0.65 17.69
CA GLY A 104 5.19 0.31 18.36
C GLY A 104 5.30 -0.59 19.61
N ASP A 105 6.52 -0.93 20.03
CA ASP A 105 6.82 -1.54 21.34
C ASP A 105 6.20 -2.93 21.60
N THR A 106 6.18 -3.78 20.57
CA THR A 106 6.16 -5.22 20.77
C THR A 106 7.59 -5.67 21.01
N LEU A 107 7.82 -6.62 21.94
CA LEU A 107 9.12 -7.30 22.15
C LEU A 107 9.59 -8.13 20.93
N GLN A 108 9.12 -7.77 19.72
CA GLN A 108 9.38 -8.33 18.42
C GLN A 108 10.52 -7.54 17.75
N LEU A 109 11.48 -8.25 17.19
CA LEU A 109 12.64 -7.65 16.55
C LEU A 109 12.40 -7.51 15.03
N VAL A 110 12.87 -6.42 14.43
CA VAL A 110 12.75 -6.12 12.98
C VAL A 110 13.52 -7.17 12.18
N PRO A 111 12.86 -8.01 11.37
CA PRO A 111 13.52 -9.09 10.65
C PRO A 111 14.64 -8.56 9.74
N CYS A 112 15.81 -9.20 9.81
CA CYS A 112 16.90 -8.96 8.89
C CYS A 112 16.78 -9.92 7.70
N LEU A 113 16.49 -9.42 6.50
CA LEU A 113 16.38 -10.24 5.29
C LEU A 113 17.24 -9.66 4.18
N ALA A 114 18.11 -10.50 3.62
CA ALA A 114 19.11 -10.09 2.62
C ALA A 114 19.99 -8.92 3.13
N CYS A 115 20.48 -9.05 4.36
CA CYS A 115 21.31 -8.06 5.06
C CYS A 115 20.70 -6.67 5.18
N ARG A 116 19.36 -6.57 5.11
CA ARG A 116 18.63 -5.33 5.33
C ARG A 116 17.50 -5.51 6.32
N LEU A 117 17.38 -4.52 7.21
CA LEU A 117 16.23 -4.39 8.10
C LEU A 117 14.95 -4.26 7.27
N ARG A 118 13.99 -5.14 7.52
CA ARG A 118 12.67 -5.14 6.89
C ARG A 118 11.64 -4.65 7.88
N VAL A 119 11.61 -3.34 8.09
CA VAL A 119 10.60 -2.67 8.93
C VAL A 119 9.18 -2.88 8.40
N ASP A 120 9.03 -3.10 7.09
CA ASP A 120 7.78 -3.46 6.42
C ASP A 120 7.32 -4.89 6.69
N ALA A 121 8.20 -5.74 7.21
CA ALA A 121 7.90 -7.11 7.60
C ALA A 121 7.68 -7.27 9.11
N CYS A 122 7.69 -6.15 9.86
CA CYS A 122 7.11 -6.15 11.19
C CYS A 122 5.63 -6.51 11.07
N PRO A 123 5.11 -7.44 11.90
CA PRO A 123 3.68 -7.68 11.93
C PRO A 123 2.96 -6.38 12.27
N PRO A 124 1.79 -6.10 11.67
CA PRO A 124 0.94 -5.01 12.10
C PRO A 124 0.68 -5.16 13.62
N TYR A 125 0.84 -4.09 14.36
CA TYR A 125 0.59 -4.05 15.79
C TYR A 125 -0.55 -3.09 16.06
N CYS A 126 -1.72 -3.68 16.32
CA CYS A 126 -2.88 -2.93 16.73
C CYS A 126 -2.61 -2.30 18.09
N GLY A 127 -2.78 -0.98 18.15
CA GLY A 127 -2.85 -0.24 19.39
C GLY A 127 -1.57 0.46 19.81
N ASP A 128 -0.66 0.74 18.87
CA ASP A 128 0.44 1.69 19.11
C ASP A 128 0.03 3.15 18.92
N GLY A 129 -1.23 3.41 18.57
CA GLY A 129 -1.76 4.74 18.34
C GLY A 129 -1.50 5.25 16.93
N SER A 130 -1.09 4.39 15.99
CA SER A 130 -0.87 4.74 14.59
C SER A 130 -1.24 3.61 13.63
N VAL A 131 -1.95 3.94 12.55
CA VAL A 131 -2.28 2.94 11.51
C VAL A 131 -1.05 2.64 10.65
N GLY A 132 -0.50 1.44 10.81
CA GLY A 132 0.70 0.97 10.11
C GLY A 132 0.43 0.26 8.77
N PRO A 133 1.50 -0.12 8.04
CA PRO A 133 1.37 -0.92 6.82
C PRO A 133 0.66 -2.26 7.08
N GLY A 134 -0.47 -2.48 6.42
CA GLY A 134 -1.28 -3.71 6.57
C GLY A 134 -2.40 -3.61 7.59
N GLU A 135 -2.58 -2.45 8.23
CA GLU A 135 -3.67 -2.16 9.15
C GLU A 135 -4.77 -1.34 8.47
N GLU A 136 -6.03 -1.63 8.80
CA GLU A 136 -7.18 -0.80 8.42
C GLU A 136 -7.56 0.21 9.52
N CYS A 137 -7.18 -0.09 10.76
CA CYS A 137 -7.45 0.69 11.97
C CYS A 137 -6.42 0.36 13.06
N ASP A 138 -6.36 1.20 14.09
CA ASP A 138 -5.54 1.00 15.29
C ASP A 138 -6.47 0.96 16.53
N ASP A 139 -6.38 -0.10 17.35
CA ASP A 139 -7.24 -0.32 18.51
C ASP A 139 -6.68 0.27 19.82
N GLY A 140 -5.78 1.25 19.71
CA GLY A 140 -5.02 1.83 20.82
C GLY A 140 -5.86 2.55 21.87
N ASP A 141 -7.17 2.65 21.64
CA ASP A 141 -8.14 3.05 22.65
C ASP A 141 -9.39 2.14 22.63
N ALA A 142 -9.72 1.58 23.80
CA ALA A 142 -10.67 0.47 23.96
C ALA A 142 -12.15 0.84 23.73
N VAL A 143 -12.45 2.03 23.19
CA VAL A 143 -13.82 2.58 23.15
C VAL A 143 -14.12 3.40 21.89
N LEU A 144 -13.23 3.48 20.89
CA LEU A 144 -13.54 4.23 19.66
C LEU A 144 -14.40 3.38 18.73
N ARG A 145 -15.70 3.53 18.95
CA ARG A 145 -16.77 3.13 18.08
C ARG A 145 -16.79 4.06 16.86
N HIS A 146 -16.46 3.57 15.67
CA HIS A 146 -16.37 4.38 14.45
C HIS A 146 -17.63 4.33 13.60
N ASP A 147 -18.03 5.49 13.07
CA ASP A 147 -19.23 5.59 12.23
C ASP A 147 -19.01 4.88 10.89
N CYS A 148 -19.81 3.84 10.61
CA CYS A 148 -19.62 3.04 9.39
C CYS A 148 -19.83 3.86 8.10
N ARG A 149 -20.66 4.90 8.14
CA ARG A 149 -21.03 5.70 6.96
C ARG A 149 -19.96 6.75 6.65
N THR A 150 -19.36 7.38 7.65
CA THR A 150 -18.44 8.49 7.44
C THR A 150 -16.97 8.16 7.67
N GLU A 151 -16.66 7.13 8.45
CA GLU A 151 -15.29 6.84 8.90
C GLU A 151 -14.73 5.51 8.38
N VAL A 152 -15.58 4.62 7.86
CA VAL A 152 -15.19 3.27 7.44
C VAL A 152 -15.50 3.03 5.97
N HIS A 153 -14.55 2.44 5.24
CA HIS A 153 -14.77 2.04 3.86
C HIS A 153 -15.41 0.66 3.77
N SER A 154 -16.48 0.55 2.98
CA SER A 154 -17.11 -0.74 2.71
C SER A 154 -16.20 -1.65 1.88
N PRO A 155 -16.06 -2.94 2.25
CA PRO A 155 -15.32 -3.93 1.46
C PRO A 155 -16.05 -4.34 0.16
N HIS A 156 -17.33 -3.98 0.01
CA HIS A 156 -18.12 -4.31 -1.17
C HIS A 156 -18.10 -3.15 -2.17
N GLN A 157 -17.55 -3.41 -3.35
CA GLN A 157 -17.44 -2.41 -4.42
C GLN A 157 -18.84 -1.91 -4.83
N GLY A 158 -19.11 -0.62 -4.59
CA GLY A 158 -20.33 0.06 -5.00
C GLY A 158 -21.47 0.03 -3.98
N LEU A 159 -21.30 -0.61 -2.82
CA LEU A 159 -22.25 -0.59 -1.71
C LEU A 159 -21.62 0.13 -0.53
N GLN A 160 -22.13 1.31 -0.17
CA GLN A 160 -21.70 2.03 1.03
C GLN A 160 -22.48 1.53 2.24
N PHE A 161 -21.86 1.59 3.42
CA PHE A 161 -22.62 1.41 4.66
C PHE A 161 -23.60 2.58 4.82
N GLY A 162 -24.83 2.28 5.21
CA GLY A 162 -25.86 3.29 5.44
C GLY A 162 -25.92 3.72 6.92
N SER A 163 -25.66 2.80 7.85
CA SER A 163 -25.59 3.06 9.29
C SER A 163 -24.73 2.03 10.04
N GLY A 164 -24.72 2.15 11.37
CA GLY A 164 -24.04 1.23 12.28
C GLY A 164 -22.71 1.75 12.80
N ASN A 165 -22.05 0.91 13.58
CA ASN A 165 -20.78 1.27 14.20
C ASN A 165 -19.75 0.16 14.09
N ALA A 166 -18.58 0.47 13.52
CA ALA A 166 -17.48 -0.46 13.42
C ALA A 166 -16.59 -0.36 14.65
N SER A 167 -16.09 -1.51 15.09
CA SER A 167 -15.04 -1.57 16.11
C SER A 167 -13.74 -2.04 15.48
N CYS A 168 -12.61 -1.50 15.92
CA CYS A 168 -11.32 -2.03 15.49
C CYS A 168 -11.02 -3.33 16.27
N ARG A 169 -10.73 -4.43 15.55
CA ARG A 169 -10.30 -5.69 16.17
C ARG A 169 -9.18 -6.32 15.36
N ASN A 170 -8.01 -6.52 15.97
CA ASN A 170 -6.83 -7.08 15.31
C ASN A 170 -6.46 -6.32 14.02
N CYS A 171 -6.42 -4.99 14.10
CA CYS A 171 -6.11 -4.05 13.02
C CYS A 171 -7.09 -4.05 11.84
N LEU A 172 -8.25 -4.71 11.98
CA LEU A 172 -9.27 -4.79 10.95
C LEU A 172 -10.57 -4.19 11.47
N TRP A 173 -11.34 -3.56 10.58
CA TRP A 173 -12.67 -3.10 10.93
C TRP A 173 -13.60 -4.29 11.12
N ASP A 174 -14.10 -4.49 12.34
CA ASP A 174 -15.25 -5.35 12.59
C ASP A 174 -16.52 -4.58 12.22
N THR A 175 -17.01 -4.83 11.01
CA THR A 175 -18.19 -4.18 10.44
C THR A 175 -19.47 -5.01 10.63
N SER A 176 -19.50 -5.96 11.58
CA SER A 176 -20.67 -6.83 11.77
C SER A 176 -21.95 -6.08 12.15
N GLU A 177 -21.79 -4.92 12.80
CA GLU A 177 -22.87 -4.03 13.22
C GLU A 177 -23.17 -2.93 12.19
N CYS A 178 -22.50 -2.92 11.02
CA CYS A 178 -22.78 -1.97 9.95
C CYS A 178 -23.90 -2.49 9.04
N SER A 179 -24.86 -1.63 8.68
CA SER A 179 -25.89 -1.93 7.67
C SER A 179 -25.48 -1.39 6.30
N PHE A 180 -25.96 -2.03 5.23
CA PHE A 180 -25.76 -1.56 3.87
C PHE A 180 -26.98 -0.78 3.38
N CYS A 181 -26.73 0.33 2.71
CA CYS A 181 -27.76 1.07 2.01
C CYS A 181 -28.30 0.23 0.84
N GLY A 182 -29.62 0.13 0.69
CA GLY A 182 -30.24 -0.60 -0.44
C GLY A 182 -30.45 -2.10 -0.19
N ASN A 183 -30.50 -2.54 1.08
CA ASN A 183 -30.66 -3.95 1.44
C ASN A 183 -32.15 -4.38 1.52
N GLY A 184 -33.09 -3.44 1.38
CA GLY A 184 -34.53 -3.64 1.47
C GLY A 184 -35.09 -3.58 2.89
N THR A 185 -34.29 -3.17 3.87
CA THR A 185 -34.66 -3.04 5.29
C THR A 185 -34.27 -1.65 5.75
N ARG A 186 -35.23 -0.84 6.20
CA ARG A 186 -34.89 0.43 6.83
C ARG A 186 -34.36 0.21 8.25
N GLU A 187 -33.06 0.39 8.47
CA GLU A 187 -32.48 0.42 9.81
C GLU A 187 -32.73 1.79 10.46
N GLY A 188 -33.71 1.86 11.37
CA GLY A 188 -34.06 3.13 12.01
C GLY A 188 -35.33 3.14 12.84
N ASP A 189 -35.61 2.11 13.64
CA ASP A 189 -36.76 2.17 14.57
C ASP A 189 -36.42 1.64 15.99
N GLU A 190 -35.14 1.52 16.35
CA GLU A 190 -34.76 1.26 17.75
C GLU A 190 -34.40 2.55 18.46
N LYS A 191 -35.34 3.02 19.29
CA LYS A 191 -35.08 4.02 20.33
C LYS A 191 -34.10 3.41 21.34
N LEU A 192 -32.80 3.53 21.11
CA LEU A 192 -31.81 3.19 22.12
C LEU A 192 -31.98 4.16 23.29
N VAL A 193 -31.99 3.55 24.47
CA VAL A 193 -32.40 4.12 25.75
C VAL A 193 -31.56 5.35 26.10
N GLU A 194 -32.19 6.38 26.68
CA GLU A 194 -31.68 7.72 27.06
C GLU A 194 -30.47 7.74 28.04
N THR A 195 -29.73 6.66 28.20
CA THR A 195 -28.69 6.54 29.23
C THR A 195 -27.24 6.58 28.73
N ASP A 196 -27.00 6.72 27.43
CA ASP A 196 -25.64 6.92 26.91
C ASP A 196 -25.60 8.05 25.85
N PRO A 197 -24.96 9.19 26.11
CA PRO A 197 -25.04 10.37 25.24
C PRO A 197 -24.24 10.28 23.93
N GLU A 198 -23.58 9.15 23.62
CA GLU A 198 -22.70 9.06 22.43
C GLU A 198 -23.09 7.96 21.42
N ILE A 199 -24.13 7.16 21.64
CA ILE A 199 -24.56 6.13 20.68
C ILE A 199 -25.79 6.61 19.92
N TYR A 200 -25.56 7.42 18.89
CA TYR A 200 -26.60 7.71 17.90
C TYR A 200 -26.67 6.51 16.94
N ALA A 201 -27.75 5.73 17.00
CA ALA A 201 -28.15 4.92 15.85
C ALA A 201 -28.55 5.90 14.74
N MET A 202 -27.59 6.19 13.85
CA MET A 202 -27.81 7.04 12.68
C MET A 202 -28.94 6.42 11.86
N HIS A 203 -30.09 7.09 11.81
CA HIS A 203 -31.25 6.64 11.05
C HIS A 203 -30.95 6.75 9.55
N GLU A 204 -31.17 5.66 8.82
CA GLU A 204 -31.21 5.72 7.36
C GLU A 204 -32.52 6.38 6.92
N ALA A 205 -32.43 7.51 6.22
CA ALA A 205 -33.62 8.25 5.76
C ALA A 205 -34.44 7.45 4.74
N CYS A 206 -33.79 6.51 4.05
CA CYS A 206 -34.42 5.59 3.12
C CYS A 206 -33.58 4.32 2.88
N ASP A 207 -34.24 3.24 2.46
CA ASP A 207 -33.63 2.05 1.84
C ASP A 207 -34.49 1.64 0.63
N GLY A 208 -33.98 1.89 -0.58
CA GLY A 208 -34.71 1.65 -1.82
C GLY A 208 -36.03 2.42 -1.88
N GLU A 209 -37.16 1.70 -1.76
CA GLU A 209 -38.52 2.28 -1.73
C GLU A 209 -39.06 2.60 -0.33
N GLN A 210 -38.32 2.25 0.73
CA GLN A 210 -38.70 2.53 2.11
C GLN A 210 -38.16 3.90 2.50
N PHE A 211 -39.01 4.82 2.97
CA PHE A 211 -38.63 6.20 3.31
C PHE A 211 -39.17 6.63 4.68
N GLU A 212 -38.39 7.45 5.39
CA GLU A 212 -38.83 8.22 6.55
C GLU A 212 -39.64 9.46 6.16
N LEU A 213 -40.91 9.25 5.83
CA LEU A 213 -41.79 10.35 5.41
C LEU A 213 -42.01 11.42 6.49
N ASN A 214 -41.78 11.10 7.77
CA ASN A 214 -41.92 12.08 8.87
C ASN A 214 -40.73 13.05 8.96
N SER A 215 -39.54 12.65 8.50
CA SER A 215 -38.31 13.44 8.52
C SER A 215 -38.17 14.32 7.26
N LEU A 216 -38.87 13.96 6.18
CA LEU A 216 -38.94 14.69 4.91
C LEU A 216 -40.23 15.52 4.84
N SER A 217 -40.24 16.67 5.52
CA SER A 217 -41.28 17.72 5.52
C SER A 217 -42.63 17.30 4.88
N THR A 218 -43.51 16.76 5.71
CA THR A 218 -44.92 16.53 5.39
C THR A 218 -45.58 17.86 5.00
N GLY A 219 -45.85 18.09 3.72
CA GLY A 219 -46.68 19.25 3.34
C GLY A 219 -46.67 19.79 1.91
N GLN A 220 -45.96 19.19 0.94
CA GLN A 220 -45.84 19.81 -0.40
C GLN A 220 -46.70 19.20 -1.51
N CYS A 221 -47.24 17.99 -1.34
CA CYS A 221 -48.07 17.34 -2.35
C CYS A 221 -49.55 17.34 -1.94
N ALA A 222 -50.46 17.49 -2.90
CA ALA A 222 -51.90 17.42 -2.61
C ALA A 222 -52.34 16.00 -2.22
N GLU A 223 -53.57 15.88 -1.72
CA GLU A 223 -54.13 14.61 -1.26
C GLU A 223 -54.07 13.51 -2.33
N GLY A 224 -53.63 12.30 -1.96
CA GLY A 224 -53.43 11.18 -2.89
C GLY A 224 -52.08 11.18 -3.64
N MET A 225 -51.17 12.09 -3.31
CA MET A 225 -49.81 12.14 -3.87
C MET A 225 -48.74 12.04 -2.78
N ARG A 226 -47.53 11.65 -3.20
CA ARG A 226 -46.32 11.71 -2.37
C ARG A 226 -45.19 12.40 -3.11
N LEU A 227 -44.15 12.79 -2.37
CA LEU A 227 -42.92 13.30 -2.97
C LEU A 227 -42.29 12.22 -3.87
N ASN A 228 -41.81 12.63 -5.03
CA ASN A 228 -41.06 11.78 -5.96
C ASN A 228 -39.58 11.77 -5.56
N LEU A 229 -39.26 10.93 -4.59
CA LEU A 229 -37.92 10.82 -4.02
C LEU A 229 -37.22 9.57 -4.54
N VAL A 230 -35.90 9.66 -4.66
CA VAL A 230 -34.99 8.54 -4.89
C VAL A 230 -34.04 8.45 -3.70
N CYS A 231 -33.75 7.22 -3.28
CA CYS A 231 -32.73 6.99 -2.27
C CYS A 231 -31.35 7.05 -2.94
N THR A 232 -30.47 7.92 -2.47
CA THR A 232 -29.10 8.03 -2.98
C THR A 232 -28.23 6.89 -2.45
N ALA A 233 -27.05 6.70 -3.04
CA ALA A 233 -26.05 5.75 -2.56
C ALA A 233 -25.53 6.06 -1.14
N SER A 234 -25.85 7.25 -0.61
CA SER A 234 -25.51 7.67 0.75
C SER A 234 -26.71 7.63 1.70
N CYS A 235 -27.80 6.94 1.33
CA CYS A 235 -29.01 6.79 2.15
C CYS A 235 -29.66 8.13 2.54
N GLU A 236 -29.54 9.11 1.63
CA GLU A 236 -30.25 10.38 1.68
C GLU A 236 -31.40 10.35 0.66
N ALA A 237 -32.55 10.87 1.04
CA ALA A 237 -33.68 10.98 0.14
C ALA A 237 -33.62 12.29 -0.63
N GLU A 238 -33.52 12.22 -1.96
CA GLU A 238 -33.46 13.39 -2.84
C GLU A 238 -34.61 13.40 -3.85
N PRO A 239 -35.09 14.58 -4.28
CA PRO A 239 -36.03 14.68 -5.38
C PRO A 239 -35.44 14.12 -6.68
N ARG A 240 -36.24 13.36 -7.42
CA ARG A 240 -35.80 12.78 -8.68
C ARG A 240 -35.54 13.87 -9.73
N GLN A 241 -34.31 13.93 -10.25
CA GLN A 241 -33.90 14.96 -11.20
C GLN A 241 -34.63 14.81 -12.55
N GLY A 242 -35.19 15.91 -13.05
CA GLY A 242 -35.89 15.94 -14.34
C GLY A 242 -37.34 15.42 -14.30
N GLU A 243 -37.87 15.09 -13.12
CA GLU A 243 -39.26 14.66 -12.93
C GLU A 243 -40.03 15.63 -12.01
N PRO A 244 -41.38 15.59 -12.04
CA PRO A 244 -42.20 16.37 -11.11
C PRO A 244 -41.89 15.99 -9.65
N PRO A 245 -41.91 16.96 -8.73
CA PRO A 245 -41.59 16.74 -7.32
C PRO A 245 -42.63 15.88 -6.58
N CYS A 246 -43.82 15.71 -7.16
CA CYS A 246 -44.89 14.88 -6.62
C CYS A 246 -45.33 13.85 -7.67
N CYS A 247 -45.63 12.65 -7.21
CA CYS A 247 -46.12 11.53 -8.01
C CYS A 247 -47.34 10.87 -7.35
N LEU A 248 -48.14 10.18 -8.18
CA LEU A 248 -49.31 9.44 -7.71
C LEU A 248 -48.88 8.17 -6.96
N ILE A 249 -49.51 7.91 -5.81
CA ILE A 249 -49.31 6.67 -5.05
C ILE A 249 -49.90 5.46 -5.80
N SER A 250 -49.34 4.26 -5.59
CA SER A 250 -49.92 3.03 -6.15
C SER A 250 -51.38 2.87 -5.68
N GLY A 251 -52.28 2.54 -6.60
CA GLY A 251 -53.72 2.49 -6.41
C GLY A 251 -54.47 3.81 -6.63
N ALA A 252 -53.78 4.94 -6.82
CA ALA A 252 -54.43 6.20 -7.16
C ALA A 252 -55.00 6.19 -8.58
N VAL A 253 -56.15 6.85 -8.78
CA VAL A 253 -56.79 6.99 -10.10
C VAL A 253 -56.01 8.02 -10.91
N CYS A 254 -55.62 7.63 -12.13
CA CYS A 254 -55.02 8.53 -13.08
C CYS A 254 -56.10 9.34 -13.80
N ASP A 255 -56.04 10.67 -13.65
CA ASP A 255 -56.91 11.59 -14.38
C ASP A 255 -56.26 11.97 -15.73
N PRO A 256 -56.89 11.62 -16.87
CA PRO A 256 -56.37 11.97 -18.20
C PRO A 256 -56.40 13.47 -18.51
N ASP A 257 -57.22 14.27 -17.80
CA ASP A 257 -57.33 15.73 -18.01
C ASP A 257 -56.25 16.52 -17.23
N ASP A 258 -55.56 15.88 -16.28
CA ASP A 258 -54.59 16.51 -15.37
C ASP A 258 -53.13 16.46 -15.89
N GLY A 259 -52.97 16.33 -17.22
CA GLY A 259 -51.69 16.49 -17.91
C GLY A 259 -50.72 15.31 -17.81
N GLY A 260 -51.18 14.11 -17.45
CA GLY A 260 -50.35 12.90 -17.43
C GLY A 260 -49.37 12.88 -16.26
N ARG A 261 -49.90 12.95 -15.04
CA ARG A 261 -49.11 12.86 -13.81
C ARG A 261 -48.38 11.51 -13.73
N PRO A 262 -47.09 11.50 -13.35
CA PRO A 262 -46.34 10.25 -13.25
C PRO A 262 -46.71 9.47 -12.00
N CYS A 263 -46.74 8.16 -12.14
CA CYS A 263 -46.69 7.23 -11.04
C CYS A 263 -45.32 7.25 -10.37
N CYS A 264 -45.29 7.08 -9.06
CA CYS A 264 -44.02 6.92 -8.37
C CYS A 264 -43.34 5.63 -8.87
N THR A 265 -42.12 5.75 -9.40
CA THR A 265 -41.35 4.64 -9.97
C THR A 265 -40.97 3.61 -8.90
N ARG A 266 -41.20 2.31 -9.18
CA ARG A 266 -40.35 1.22 -8.68
C ARG A 266 -39.03 1.26 -9.42
N ASP A 267 -37.92 1.07 -8.71
CA ASP A 267 -36.55 1.15 -9.22
C ASP A 267 -36.37 0.54 -10.62
N ASP A 268 -36.33 1.41 -11.62
CA ASP A 268 -35.80 1.06 -12.94
C ASP A 268 -34.90 2.22 -13.38
N PRO A 269 -33.55 2.06 -13.32
CA PRO A 269 -32.60 3.13 -13.58
C PRO A 269 -32.55 3.60 -15.05
N GLY A 270 -33.43 3.07 -15.91
CA GLY A 270 -33.68 3.55 -17.27
C GLY A 270 -35.15 3.56 -17.70
N GLY A 271 -36.08 3.24 -16.80
CA GLY A 271 -37.50 3.13 -17.11
C GLY A 271 -38.27 4.38 -16.71
N ARG A 272 -39.02 4.97 -17.66
CA ARG A 272 -40.18 5.78 -17.26
C ARG A 272 -41.01 4.86 -16.35
N GLY A 273 -41.34 5.31 -15.14
CA GLY A 273 -42.08 4.51 -14.16
C GLY A 273 -43.34 3.86 -14.73
N PRO A 274 -43.97 2.93 -13.99
CA PRO A 274 -45.15 2.23 -14.48
C PRO A 274 -46.16 3.27 -14.95
N ALA A 275 -46.40 3.30 -16.27
CA ALA A 275 -47.36 4.22 -16.84
C ALA A 275 -48.73 3.82 -16.30
N CYS A 276 -49.61 4.80 -16.10
CA CYS A 276 -51.01 4.56 -15.78
C CYS A 276 -51.56 3.42 -16.65
N GLU A 277 -51.80 2.26 -16.03
CA GLU A 277 -52.25 1.09 -16.76
C GLU A 277 -53.75 1.24 -17.00
N VAL A 278 -54.13 1.31 -18.27
CA VAL A 278 -55.53 1.22 -18.67
C VAL A 278 -56.02 -0.20 -18.46
N ASP A 279 -57.16 -0.33 -17.78
CA ASP A 279 -57.87 -1.59 -17.69
C ASP A 279 -58.16 -2.11 -19.11
N PRO A 280 -57.72 -3.33 -19.50
CA PRO A 280 -57.95 -3.87 -20.84
C PRO A 280 -59.45 -4.04 -21.18
N SER A 281 -60.34 -3.97 -20.20
CA SER A 281 -61.79 -3.96 -20.39
C SER A 281 -62.38 -2.55 -20.65
N GLY A 282 -61.62 -1.47 -20.40
CA GLY A 282 -62.04 -0.08 -20.64
C GLY A 282 -63.17 0.43 -19.74
N VAL A 283 -63.53 -0.33 -18.70
CA VAL A 283 -64.68 -0.01 -17.81
C VAL A 283 -64.27 0.87 -16.63
N GLN A 284 -63.01 0.79 -16.20
CA GLN A 284 -62.48 1.55 -15.06
C GLN A 284 -61.44 2.58 -15.51
N PRO A 285 -61.33 3.73 -14.81
CA PRO A 285 -60.29 4.69 -15.10
C PRO A 285 -58.90 4.06 -14.84
N PRO A 286 -57.87 4.46 -15.60
CA PRO A 286 -56.53 3.91 -15.42
C PRO A 286 -56.05 4.18 -13.99
N ILE A 287 -55.34 3.22 -13.41
CA ILE A 287 -54.81 3.34 -12.06
C ILE A 287 -53.28 3.26 -12.08
N CYS A 288 -52.69 3.94 -11.11
CA CYS A 288 -51.27 3.88 -10.87
C CYS A 288 -50.92 2.53 -10.24
N ARG A 289 -49.99 1.77 -10.83
CA ARG A 289 -49.61 0.44 -10.34
C ARG A 289 -48.16 0.38 -9.96
#